data_AF-A0A1H7AR49-F1
#
_entry.id   AF-A0A1H7AR49-F1
#
_cell.length_a   1.000
_cell.length_b   1.000
_cell.length_c   1.000
_cell.angle_alpha   90.00
_cell.angle_beta   90.00
_cell.angle_gamma   90.00
#
_symmetry.space_group_name_H-M   'P 1'
#
loop_
_entity.id
_entity.type
_entity.pdbx_description
1 polymer ?
#
loop_
_entity_poly.entity_id
_entity_poly.type
_entity_poly.pdbx_seq_one_letter_code
_entity_poly.pdbx_strand_id
1 'polypeptide(L)' 'MRVAGAPIEILIEYVALFQQGDSTIAARKKLLIEQWRKLYEKQEAMKRTIERLDYKIKRHDTLAIGKKHELKDTKD' A
#
# COMPACT_ATOMS: atom_id res chain seq x y z
N MET A 1 14.86 3.18 2.50
CA MET A 1 14.42 1.77 2.55
C MET A 1 13.78 1.40 3.88
N ARG A 2 14.38 1.69 5.05
CA ARG A 2 13.78 1.41 6.38
C ARG A 2 12.37 2.00 6.57
N VAL A 3 12.14 3.24 6.16
CA VAL A 3 10.82 3.92 6.25
C VAL A 3 9.74 3.24 5.39
N ALA A 4 10.14 2.57 4.30
CA ALA A 4 9.21 1.82 3.45
C ALA A 4 8.92 0.41 3.99
N GLY A 5 9.50 0.02 5.14
CA GLY A 5 9.33 -1.30 5.74
C GLY A 5 10.22 -2.38 5.15
N ALA A 6 11.33 -2.02 4.50
CA ALA A 6 12.33 -3.02 4.10
C ALA A 6 12.91 -3.73 5.35
N PRO A 7 13.06 -5.07 5.32
CA PRO A 7 13.64 -5.83 6.44
C PRO A 7 15.05 -5.34 6.79
N ILE A 8 15.40 -5.39 8.08
CA ILE A 8 16.71 -4.91 8.55
C ILE A 8 17.85 -5.74 7.95
N GLU A 9 17.61 -7.02 7.71
CA GLU A 9 18.53 -7.97 7.09
C GLU A 9 18.94 -7.52 5.69
N ILE A 10 17.98 -7.03 4.90
CA ILE A 10 18.22 -6.52 3.54
C ILE A 10 19.04 -5.23 3.58
N LEU A 11 18.83 -4.38 4.59
CA LEU A 11 19.62 -3.17 4.77
C LEU A 11 21.07 -3.50 5.13
N ILE A 12 21.27 -4.47 6.01
CA ILE A 12 22.60 -4.97 6.39
C ILE A 12 23.30 -5.54 5.15
N GLU A 13 22.63 -6.39 4.38
CA GLU A 13 23.19 -6.98 3.16
C GLU A 13 23.58 -5.91 2.13
N TYR A 14 22.70 -4.92 1.89
CA TYR A 14 23.00 -3.83 0.98
C TYR A 14 24.24 -3.03 1.41
N VAL A 15 24.37 -2.72 2.71
CA VAL A 15 25.53 -2.00 3.26
C VAL A 15 26.80 -2.84 3.13
N ALA A 16 26.73 -4.15 3.42
CA ALA A 16 27.86 -5.06 3.26
C ALA A 16 28.35 -5.14 1.81
N LEU A 17 27.42 -5.20 0.84
CA LEU A 17 27.74 -5.15 -0.58
C LEU A 17 28.33 -3.78 -0.96
N PHE A 18 27.77 -2.69 -0.44
CA PHE A 18 28.26 -1.33 -0.72
C PHE A 18 29.71 -1.14 -0.28
N GLN A 19 30.07 -1.66 0.90
CA GLN A 19 31.43 -1.58 1.46
C GLN A 19 32.48 -2.31 0.61
N GLN A 20 32.08 -3.30 -0.20
CA GLN A 20 32.96 -4.01 -1.12
C GLN A 20 33.26 -3.23 -2.42
N GLY A 21 32.62 -2.08 -2.62
CA GLY A 21 32.87 -1.19 -3.76
C GLY A 21 32.21 -1.65 -5.06
N ASP A 22 32.82 -1.30 -6.19
CA ASP A 22 32.16 -1.35 -7.50
C ASP A 22 31.94 -2.78 -8.03
N SER A 23 32.69 -3.75 -7.51
CA SER A 23 32.52 -5.18 -7.83
C SER A 23 31.10 -5.70 -7.53
N THR A 24 30.35 -5.04 -6.64
CA THR A 24 29.01 -5.46 -6.21
C THR A 24 27.86 -4.65 -6.82
N ILE A 25 28.11 -3.73 -7.76
CA ILE A 25 27.06 -2.87 -8.35
C ILE A 25 25.87 -3.70 -8.88
N ALA A 26 26.14 -4.79 -9.58
CA ALA A 26 25.11 -5.67 -10.13
C ALA A 26 24.27 -6.34 -9.01
N ALA A 27 24.92 -6.81 -7.95
CA ALA A 27 24.26 -7.42 -6.80
C ALA A 27 23.38 -6.41 -6.03
N ARG A 28 23.92 -5.21 -5.76
CA ARG A 28 23.18 -4.10 -5.14
C ARG A 28 21.94 -3.73 -5.96
N LYS A 29 22.07 -3.61 -7.28
CA LYS A 29 20.95 -3.32 -8.18
C LYS A 29 19.89 -4.41 -8.13
N LYS A 30 20.29 -5.70 -8.17
CA LYS A 30 19.37 -6.83 -8.08
C LYS A 30 18.56 -6.80 -6.78
N LEU A 31 19.23 -6.60 -5.65
CA LEU A 31 18.60 -6.50 -4.33
C LEU A 31 17.57 -5.36 -4.29
N LEU A 32 17.92 -4.18 -4.82
CA LEU A 32 17.00 -3.04 -4.88
C LEU A 32 15.77 -3.29 -5.76
N ILE A 33 15.94 -3.94 -6.92
CA ILE A 33 14.82 -4.31 -7.81
C ILE A 33 13.85 -5.25 -7.10
N GLU A 34 14.36 -6.23 -6.36
CA GLU A 34 13.51 -7.15 -5.62
C GLU A 34 12.70 -6.43 -4.52
N GLN A 35 13.33 -5.53 -3.78
CA GLN A 35 12.62 -4.72 -2.79
C GLN A 35 11.58 -3.80 -3.43
N TRP A 36 11.90 -3.21 -4.58
CA TRP A 36 10.96 -2.39 -5.33
C TRP A 36 9.72 -3.19 -5.73
N ARG A 37 9.88 -4.42 -6.24
CA ARG A 37 8.75 -5.30 -6.60
C ARG A 37 7.83 -5.58 -5.41
N LYS A 38 8.40 -5.95 -4.26
CA LYS A 38 7.66 -6.21 -3.03
C LYS A 38 6.85 -5.00 -2.56
N LEU A 39 7.45 -3.81 -2.62
CA LEU A 39 6.77 -2.56 -2.26
C LEU A 39 5.64 -2.23 -3.24
N TYR A 40 5.86 -2.44 -4.53
CA TYR A 40 4.87 -2.20 -5.57
C TYR A 40 3.65 -3.12 -5.43
N GLU A 41 3.86 -4.41 -5.18
CA GLU A 41 2.77 -5.37 -4.92
C GLU A 41 1.94 -4.97 -3.69
N LYS A 42 2.60 -4.54 -2.61
CA LYS A 42 1.93 -4.03 -1.41
C LYS A 42 1.12 -2.76 -1.71
N GLN A 43 1.66 -1.84 -2.51
CA GLN A 43 0.97 -0.63 -2.93
C GLN A 43 -0.33 -0.97 -3.70
N GLU A 44 -0.24 -1.90 -4.65
CA GLU A 44 -1.40 -2.34 -5.44
C GLU A 44 -2.48 -3.00 -4.59
N ALA A 45 -2.09 -3.82 -3.61
CA ALA A 45 -3.04 -4.40 -2.66
C ALA A 45 -3.73 -3.33 -1.79
N MET A 46 -2.98 -2.33 -1.32
CA MET A 46 -3.54 -1.20 -0.56
C MET A 46 -4.50 -0.37 -1.42
N LYS A 47 -4.16 -0.10 -2.69
CA LYS A 47 -5.03 0.62 -3.62
C LYS A 47 -6.37 -0.09 -3.81
N ARG A 48 -6.37 -1.39 -4.10
CA ARG A 48 -7.60 -2.20 -4.20
C ARG A 48 -8.43 -2.17 -2.91
N THR A 49 -7.76 -2.14 -1.77
CA THR A 49 -8.43 -2.05 -0.46
C THR A 49 -9.13 -0.71 -0.30
N ILE A 50 -8.46 0.39 -0.66
CA ILE A 50 -9.03 1.75 -0.64
C ILE A 50 -10.25 1.83 -1.56
N GLU A 51 -10.15 1.34 -2.80
CA GLU A 51 -11.29 1.33 -3.75
C GLU A 51 -12.51 0.58 -3.18
N ARG A 52 -12.28 -0.55 -2.48
CA ARG A 52 -13.37 -1.30 -1.82
C ARG A 52 -13.97 -0.53 -0.64
N LEU A 53 -13.14 0.21 0.10
CA LEU A 53 -13.62 1.08 1.18
C LEU A 53 -14.44 2.24 0.63
N ASP A 54 -13.99 2.89 -0.44
CA ASP A 54 -14.73 3.96 -1.12
C ASP A 54 -16.11 3.49 -1.58
N TYR A 55 -16.19 2.29 -2.17
CA TYR A 55 -17.47 1.67 -2.53
C TYR A 55 -18.39 1.50 -1.31
N LYS A 56 -17.85 1.00 -0.18
CA LYS A 56 -18.63 0.80 1.06
C LYS A 56 -19.10 2.13 1.64
N ILE A 57 -18.24 3.15 1.66
CA ILE A 57 -18.58 4.50 2.15
C ILE A 57 -19.72 5.08 1.33
N LYS A 58 -19.59 5.10 -0.01
CA LYS A 58 -20.64 5.59 -0.92
C LYS A 58 -21.97 4.86 -0.71
N ARG A 59 -21.93 3.54 -0.50
CA ARG A 59 -23.15 2.75 -0.21
C ARG A 59 -23.80 3.18 1.10
N HIS A 60 -23.03 3.49 2.14
CA HIS A 60 -23.57 3.97 3.40
C HIS A 60 -24.17 5.37 3.28
N ASP A 61 -23.57 6.25 2.47
CA ASP A 61 -24.13 7.58 2.18
C ASP A 61 -25.50 7.46 1.49
N THR A 62 -25.62 6.58 0.49
CA THR A 62 -26.91 6.34 -0.20
C THR A 62 -27.97 5.75 0.74
N LEU A 63 -27.60 4.81 1.63
CA LEU A 63 -28.52 4.24 2.61
C LEU A 63 -28.97 5.26 3.65
N ALA A 64 -28.08 6.17 4.07
CA ALA A 64 -28.42 7.25 4.99
C ALA A 64 -29.38 8.26 4.35
N ILE A 65 -29.25 8.53 3.05
CA ILE A 65 -30.17 9.39 2.30
C ILE A 65 -31.53 8.70 2.11
N GLY A 66 -31.55 7.41 1.74
CA GLY A 66 -32.79 6.62 1.60
C GLY A 66 -33.61 6.57 2.89
N LYS A 67 -32.97 6.31 4.04
CA LYS A 67 -33.65 6.36 5.35
C LYS A 67 -34.19 7.75 5.71
N LYS A 68 -33.50 8.83 5.29
CA LYS A 68 -33.99 10.21 5.53
C LYS A 68 -35.23 10.55 4.69
N HIS A 69 -35.42 9.91 3.54
CA HIS A 69 -36.62 10.10 2.73
C HIS A 69 -37.81 9.36 3.35
N GLU A 70 -37.63 8.09 3.75
CA GLU A 70 -38.68 7.29 4.41
C GLU A 70 -39.15 7.87 5.74
N LEU A 71 -38.26 8.53 6.50
CA LEU A 71 -38.60 9.21 7.76
C LEU A 71 -39.32 10.56 7.57
N LYS A 72 -39.28 11.15 6.36
CA LYS A 72 -40.03 12.37 6.03
C LYS A 72 -41.44 12.07 5.51
N ASP A 73 -41.64 10.91 4.88
CA ASP A 73 -42.93 10.50 4.30
C ASP A 73 -43.88 9.83 5.31
N THR A 74 -43.45 9.64 6.57
CA THR A 74 -44.24 9.00 7.65
C THR A 74 -44.72 9.99 8.73
N LYS A 75 -44.69 11.29 8.45
CA LYS A 75 -45.30 12.32 9.28
C LYS A 75 -46.32 13.12 8.47
N ASP A 76 -47.50 12.54 8.29
CA ASP A 76 -48.78 13.23 8.12
C ASP A 76 -49.89 12.36 8.71
#